data_AF-A0A259Z022-F1
#
_entry.id   AF-A0A259Z022-F1
#
_cell.length_a   1.000
_cell.length_b   1.000
_cell.length_c   1.000
_cell.angle_alpha   90.00
_cell.angle_beta   90.00
_cell.angle_gamma   90.00
#
_symmetry.space_group_name_H-M   'P 1'
#
loop_
_entity.id
_entity.type
_entity.pdbx_description
1 polymer ?
#
loop_
_entity_poly.entity_id
_entity_poly.type
_entity_poly.pdbx_seq_one_letter_code
_entity_poly.pdbx_strand_id
1 'polypeptide(L)' 'MLAFALQWMPYGGGDAEDIMVAFGVPSEMYFRRLRHLLADPKQPVDLDARTVDALLHVCRRRLEHSAASVGRPQVGQ' A
#
# COMPACT_ATOMS: atom_id res chain seq x y z
N MET A 1 4.97 -9.38 -0.37
CA MET A 1 4.15 -8.15 -0.21
C MET A 1 3.24 -8.26 1.01
N LEU A 2 2.43 -9.32 1.12
CA LEU A 2 1.48 -9.48 2.22
C LEU A 2 2.14 -9.55 3.62
N ALA A 3 3.20 -10.35 3.79
CA ALA A 3 3.91 -10.44 5.07
C ALA A 3 4.44 -9.09 5.57
N PHE A 4 4.97 -8.27 4.66
CA PHE A 4 5.39 -6.90 4.98
C PHE A 4 4.18 -6.05 5.38
N ALA A 5 3.08 -6.08 4.61
CA ALA A 5 1.87 -5.34 4.96
C ALA A 5 1.33 -5.71 6.36
N LEU A 6 1.40 -6.99 6.74
CA LEU A 6 0.97 -7.49 8.05
C LEU A 6 1.89 -7.01 9.17
N GLN A 7 3.21 -7.10 8.97
CA GLN A 7 4.21 -6.62 9.94
C GLN A 7 4.03 -5.12 10.25
N TRP A 8 3.71 -4.32 9.23
CA TRP A 8 3.57 -2.88 9.37
C TRP A 8 2.13 -2.40 9.58
N MET A 9 1.16 -3.32 9.65
CA MET A 9 -0.25 -2.98 9.86
C MET A 9 -0.50 -2.14 11.12
N PRO A 10 0.14 -2.42 12.29
CA PRO A 10 -0.05 -1.62 13.50
C PRO A 10 0.35 -0.14 13.33
N TYR A 11 1.23 0.14 12.37
CA TYR A 11 1.75 1.48 12.09
C TYR A 11 1.04 2.18 10.92
N GLY A 12 -0.01 1.55 10.37
CA GLY A 12 -0.73 2.08 9.20
C GLY A 12 -0.03 1.80 7.86
N GLY A 13 0.81 0.76 7.80
CA GLY A 13 1.59 0.36 6.64
C GLY A 13 3.00 0.98 6.62
N GLY A 14 3.95 0.25 6.05
CA GLY A 14 5.36 0.68 5.98
C GLY A 14 5.52 1.96 5.19
N ASP A 15 6.55 2.73 5.53
CA ASP A 15 6.80 4.01 4.86
C ASP A 15 7.41 3.82 3.46
N ALA A 16 7.45 4.90 2.67
CA ALA A 16 7.92 4.84 1.29
C ALA A 16 9.39 4.42 1.21
N GLU A 17 10.21 4.83 2.18
CA GLU A 17 11.62 4.44 2.26
C GLU A 17 11.76 2.93 2.53
N ASP A 18 11.07 2.39 3.54
CA ASP A 18 11.09 0.94 3.83
C ASP A 18 10.58 0.10 2.66
N ILE A 19 9.52 0.56 1.97
CA ILE A 19 9.00 -0.12 0.78
C ILE A 19 10.03 -0.11 -0.34
N MET A 20 10.71 1.01 -0.56
CA MET A 20 11.74 1.14 -1.59
C MET A 20 12.94 0.23 -1.28
N VAL A 21 13.37 0.17 -0.02
CA VAL A 21 14.45 -0.73 0.42
C VAL A 21 14.06 -2.20 0.28
N ALA A 22 12.84 -2.56 0.70
CA ALA A 22 12.40 -3.95 0.71
C ALA A 22 12.03 -4.50 -0.67
N PHE A 23 11.47 -3.68 -1.56
CA PHE A 23 10.90 -4.14 -2.84
C PHE A 23 11.49 -3.45 -4.08
N GLY A 24 12.29 -2.39 -3.93
CA GLY A 24 12.85 -1.64 -5.05
C GLY A 24 11.80 -0.92 -5.91
N VAL A 25 10.60 -0.67 -5.37
CA VAL A 25 9.50 -0.01 -6.08
C VAL A 25 8.99 1.19 -5.29
N PRO A 26 8.42 2.21 -5.96
CA PRO A 26 7.76 3.30 -5.27
C PRO A 26 6.55 2.78 -4.48
N SER A 27 6.27 3.44 -3.35
CA SER A 27 5.19 3.10 -2.42
C SER A 27 3.83 2.95 -3.12
N GLU A 28 3.52 3.83 -4.07
CA GLU A 28 2.29 3.76 -4.86
C GLU A 28 2.16 2.43 -5.62
N MET A 29 3.23 1.97 -6.28
CA MET A 29 3.23 0.72 -7.02
C MET A 29 3.05 -0.48 -6.09
N TYR A 30 3.69 -0.43 -4.91
CA TYR A 30 3.51 -1.43 -3.87
C TYR A 30 2.05 -1.52 -3.41
N PHE A 31 1.42 -0.40 -3.03
CA PHE A 31 0.03 -0.39 -2.56
C PHE A 31 -0.97 -0.78 -3.66
N ARG A 32 -0.72 -0.41 -4.93
CA ARG A 32 -1.55 -0.86 -6.06
C ARG A 32 -1.49 -2.38 -6.26
N ARG A 33 -0.28 -2.95 -6.20
CA ARG A 33 -0.07 -4.41 -6.30
C ARG A 33 -0.68 -5.14 -5.10
N LEU A 34 -0.50 -4.63 -3.89
CA LEU A 34 -1.09 -5.20 -2.68
C LEU A 34 -2.62 -5.20 -2.75
N ARG A 35 -3.23 -4.09 -3.20
CA ARG A 35 -4.67 -4.01 -3.40
C ARG A 35 -5.17 -5.03 -4.42
N HIS A 36 -4.45 -5.21 -5.52
CA HIS A 36 -4.83 -6.20 -6.54
C HIS A 36 -4.75 -7.63 -5.99
N LEU A 37 -3.73 -7.93 -5.18
CA LEU A 37 -3.57 -9.23 -4.53
C LEU A 37 -4.70 -9.51 -3.52
N LEU A 38 -5.11 -8.51 -2.74
CA LEU A 38 -6.20 -8.62 -1.77
C LEU A 38 -7.60 -8.65 -2.42
N ALA A 39 -7.74 -8.06 -3.61
CA ALA A 39 -9.01 -8.02 -4.35
C ALA A 39 -9.23 -9.26 -5.23
N ASP A 40 -8.20 -10.09 -5.45
CA ASP A 40 -8.31 -11.30 -6.25
C ASP A 40 -8.84 -12.47 -5.39
N PRO A 41 -10.07 -12.96 -5.62
CA PRO A 41 -10.66 -14.04 -4.82
C PRO A 41 -10.06 -15.42 -5.13
N LYS A 42 -9.18 -15.53 -6.14
CA LYS A 42 -8.52 -16.79 -6.53
C LYS A 42 -7.16 -16.95 -5.85
N GLN A 43 -6.62 -15.90 -5.24
CA GLN A 43 -5.44 -16.02 -4.39
C GLN A 43 -5.87 -16.47 -2.99
N PRO A 44 -5.41 -17.65 -2.53
CA PRO A 44 -5.62 -18.08 -1.16
C PRO A 44 -4.77 -17.21 -0.24
N VAL A 45 -5.36 -16.12 0.22
CA VAL A 45 -4.82 -15.29 1.28
C VAL A 45 -5.38 -15.85 2.58
N ASP A 46 -4.53 -16.49 3.38
CA ASP A 46 -4.85 -17.01 4.71
C ASP A 46 -5.01 -15.85 5.71
N LEU A 47 -6.01 -14.99 5.47
CA LEU A 47 -6.33 -13.85 6.31
C LEU A 47 -7.84 -13.76 6.48
N ASP A 48 -8.26 -13.47 7.70
CA ASP A 48 -9.65 -13.12 7.99
C ASP A 48 -10.12 -11.92 7.17
N ALA A 49 -11.41 -11.93 6.80
CA ALA A 49 -12.04 -10.85 6.05
C ALA A 49 -11.84 -9.47 6.69
N ARG A 50 -11.78 -9.41 8.03
CA ARG A 50 -11.52 -8.16 8.78
C ARG A 50 -10.12 -7.61 8.53
N THR A 51 -9.12 -8.49 8.44
CA THR A 51 -7.73 -8.11 8.16
C THR A 51 -7.58 -7.66 6.72
N VAL A 52 -8.25 -8.35 5.78
CA VAL A 52 -8.29 -7.96 4.38
C VAL A 52 -8.92 -6.57 4.22
N ASP A 53 -10.05 -6.30 4.87
CA ASP A 53 -10.72 -4.99 4.84
C ASP A 53 -9.83 -3.88 5.42
N ALA A 54 -9.18 -4.13 6.56
CA ALA A 54 -8.26 -3.18 7.17
C ALA A 54 -7.07 -2.83 6.24
N LEU A 55 -6.49 -3.84 5.58
CA LEU A 55 -5.41 -3.64 4.62
C LEU A 55 -5.87 -2.87 3.37
N LEU A 56 -7.07 -3.17 2.85
CA LEU A 56 -7.66 -2.43 1.74
C LEU A 56 -7.90 -0.96 2.11
N HIS A 57 -8.35 -0.69 3.34
CA HIS A 57 -8.53 0.67 3.86
C HIS A 57 -7.20 1.43 3.90
N VAL A 58 -6.13 0.81 4.40
CA VAL A 58 -4.78 1.40 4.41
C VAL A 58 -4.30 1.70 3.00
N CYS A 59 -4.43 0.74 2.08
CA CYS A 59 -4.08 0.92 0.66
C CYS A 59 -4.82 2.13 0.06
N ARG A 60 -6.12 2.28 0.31
CA ARG A 60 -6.90 3.41 -0.23
C ARG A 60 -6.36 4.74 0.29
N ARG A 61 -6.23 4.89 1.62
CA ARG A 61 -5.73 6.15 2.22
C ARG A 61 -4.34 6.54 1.73
N ARG A 62 -3.42 5.58 1.61
CA ARG A 62 -2.05 5.84 1.12
C ARG A 62 -2.03 6.22 -0.36
N LEU A 63 -2.84 5.58 -1.20
CA LEU A 63 -2.95 5.93 -2.62
C LEU A 63 -3.58 7.32 -2.81
N GLU A 64 -4.56 7.68 -2.00
CA GLU A 64 -5.16 9.04 -1.99
C GLU A 64 -4.13 10.09 -1.57
N HIS A 65 -3.34 9.83 -0.54
CA HIS A 65 -2.27 10.73 -0.08
C HIS A 65 -1.12 10.86 -1.09
N SER A 66 -0.73 9.75 -1.74
CA SER A 66 0.25 9.74 -2.84
C SER A 66 -0.22 10.59 -4.01
N ALA A 67 -1.45 10.37 -4.48
CA ALA A 67 -2.03 11.14 -5.57
C ALA A 67 -2.11 12.64 -5.25
N ALA A 68 -2.45 12.99 -4.00
CA ALA A 68 -2.45 14.37 -3.53
C ALA A 68 -1.05 15.00 -3.52
N SER A 69 -0.01 14.22 -3.19
CA SER A 69 1.38 14.70 -3.23
C SER A 69 1.96 14.85 -4.64
N VAL A 70 1.51 14.05 -5.60
CA VAL A 70 1.92 14.12 -7.02
C VAL A 70 1.30 15.35 -7.74
N GLY A 71 0.22 15.93 -7.21
CA GLY A 71 -0.54 17.00 -7.82
C GLY A 71 0.00 18.43 -7.67
N ARG A 72 1.20 18.66 -7.15
CA ARG A 72 1.76 20.02 -7.03
C ARG A 72 2.76 20.29 -8.17
N PRO A 73 2.35 20.94 -9.28
CA PRO A 73 3.32 21.44 -10.24
C PRO A 73 4.14 22.52 -9.53
N GLN A 74 5.44 22.27 -9.39
CA GLN A 74 6.42 23.30 -9.06
C GLN A 74 6.53 24.27 -10.24
N VAL A 75 5.54 25.17 -10.38
CA VAL A 75 5.64 26.33 -11.26
C VAL A 75 6.33 27.42 -10.44
N GLY A 76 7.58 27.72 -10.77
CA GLY A 76 8.28 28.89 -10.24
C GLY A 76 9.78 28.70 -10.06
N GLN A 77 10.53 28.98 -11.12
CA GLN A 77 11.79 29.70 -11.02
C GLN A 77 11.86 30.67 -12.20
#